data_AF-A0A139XJS6-F1
#
_entry.id   AF-A0A139XJS6-F1
#
_cell.length_a   1.000
_cell.length_b   1.000
_cell.length_c   1.000
_cell.angle_alpha   90.00
_cell.angle_beta   90.00
_cell.angle_gamma   90.00
#
_symmetry.space_group_name_H-M   'P 1'
#
loop_
_entity.id
_entity.type
_entity.pdbx_description
1 polymer ?
#
loop_
_entity_poly.entity_id
_entity_poly.type
_entity_poly.pdbx_seq_one_letter_code
_entity_poly.pdbx_strand_id
1 'polypeptide(L)'
;VMEFVPDTCSVDVLKKRHNTDSIARVFDALFADNPFEAKKNFIESHAAYSLVSYFLQVKDRHNGNLLLDAEGHLIHIDYGYLLSNSPGNINFETSPFKLTQEFLDVMDGETSDNYEYFRTLIIRGFLEARKHADRIILLVEMMLSATKMPCFSGGPQYTLDALRERFMIGLPEDTCIERIVDLIETSVNNFRTVQYDNFQRITNGIL
;
A
#
# COMPACT_ATOMS: atom_id res chain seq x y z
N VAL A 1 0.32 7.97 -22.46
CA VAL A 1 -1.11 8.23 -22.25
C VAL A 1 -1.48 7.54 -20.96
N MET A 2 -2.06 8.27 -20.00
CA MET A 2 -2.58 7.68 -18.77
C MET A 2 -4.10 7.64 -18.87
N GLU A 3 -4.70 6.52 -18.49
CA GLU A 3 -6.16 6.40 -18.41
C GLU A 3 -6.68 7.16 -17.19
N PHE A 4 -7.81 7.85 -17.36
CA PHE A 4 -8.48 8.52 -16.27
C PHE A 4 -9.44 7.54 -15.60
N VAL A 5 -9.33 7.40 -14.27
CA VAL A 5 -10.27 6.60 -13.48
C VAL A 5 -11.43 7.52 -13.06
N PRO A 6 -12.63 7.37 -13.64
CA PRO A 6 -13.77 8.21 -13.30
C PRO A 6 -14.20 8.01 -11.85
N ASP A 7 -14.93 8.99 -11.31
CA ASP A 7 -15.53 8.93 -9.98
C ASP A 7 -14.56 8.68 -8.82
N THR A 8 -13.30 9.10 -9.00
CA THR A 8 -12.26 9.02 -7.98
C THR A 8 -11.84 10.41 -7.48
N CYS A 9 -11.43 10.48 -6.22
CA CYS A 9 -10.84 11.66 -5.64
C CYS A 9 -9.68 11.29 -4.71
N SER A 10 -8.61 12.10 -4.67
CA SER A 10 -7.51 11.82 -3.76
C SER A 10 -7.94 12.01 -2.31
N VAL A 11 -7.40 11.19 -1.41
CA VAL A 11 -7.66 11.26 0.03
C VAL A 11 -7.34 12.66 0.57
N ASP A 12 -6.26 13.28 0.10
CA ASP A 12 -5.90 14.68 0.42
C ASP A 12 -7.01 15.67 0.07
N VAL A 13 -7.54 15.58 -1.16
CA VAL A 13 -8.59 16.50 -1.62
C VAL A 13 -9.88 16.25 -0.85
N LEU A 14 -10.21 14.99 -0.55
CA LEU A 14 -11.38 14.65 0.26
C LEU A 14 -11.27 15.21 1.68
N LYS A 15 -10.13 15.01 2.35
CA LYS A 15 -9.85 15.59 3.68
C LYS A 15 -10.04 17.10 3.70
N LYS A 16 -9.49 17.81 2.69
CA LYS A 16 -9.67 19.25 2.51
C LYS A 16 -11.13 19.65 2.31
N ARG A 17 -11.87 18.95 1.44
CA ARG A 17 -13.29 19.24 1.14
C ARG A 17 -14.19 19.07 2.37
N HIS A 18 -13.89 18.07 3.20
CA HIS A 18 -14.66 17.79 4.43
C HIS A 18 -14.09 18.51 5.67
N ASN A 19 -13.06 19.35 5.50
CA ASN A 19 -12.41 20.11 6.56
C ASN A 19 -12.03 19.23 7.77
N THR A 20 -11.41 18.07 7.49
CA THR A 20 -11.03 17.07 8.50
C THR A 20 -9.69 16.46 8.15
N ASP A 21 -8.88 16.16 9.16
CA ASP A 21 -7.63 15.42 9.00
C ASP A 21 -7.84 13.89 9.05
N SER A 22 -9.09 13.42 9.25
CA SER A 22 -9.46 12.00 9.40
C SER A 22 -10.20 11.45 8.17
N ILE A 23 -9.61 10.47 7.48
CA ILE A 23 -10.27 9.76 6.37
C ILE A 23 -11.48 8.95 6.85
N ALA A 24 -11.48 8.42 8.08
CA ALA A 24 -12.64 7.73 8.63
C ALA A 24 -13.89 8.62 8.68
N ARG A 25 -13.73 9.89 9.12
CA ARG A 25 -14.84 10.86 9.10
C ARG A 25 -15.33 11.20 7.70
N VAL A 26 -14.42 11.27 6.73
CA VAL A 26 -14.79 11.44 5.32
C VAL A 26 -15.59 10.22 4.85
N PHE A 27 -15.10 9.03 5.16
CA PHE A 27 -15.69 7.77 4.76
C PHE A 27 -17.12 7.63 5.29
N ASP A 28 -17.33 7.88 6.59
CA ASP A 28 -18.66 7.87 7.20
C ASP A 28 -19.62 8.88 6.57
N ALA A 29 -19.10 10.04 6.15
CA ALA A 29 -19.91 11.07 5.49
C ALA A 29 -20.26 10.71 4.03
N LEU A 30 -19.35 10.09 3.28
CA LEU A 30 -19.55 9.74 1.88
C LEU A 30 -20.43 8.50 1.70
N PHE A 31 -20.30 7.52 2.60
CA PHE A 31 -20.93 6.20 2.45
C PHE A 31 -22.00 5.92 3.51
N ALA A 32 -22.59 6.97 4.09
CA ALA A 32 -23.65 6.86 5.10
C ALA A 32 -24.83 5.98 4.64
N ASP A 33 -25.14 6.00 3.35
CA ASP A 33 -26.25 5.23 2.75
C ASP A 33 -25.90 3.74 2.52
N ASN A 34 -24.61 3.39 2.42
CA ASN A 34 -24.16 2.02 2.19
C ASN A 34 -22.80 1.71 2.86
N PRO A 35 -22.72 1.81 4.21
CA PRO A 35 -21.44 1.75 4.90
C PRO A 35 -20.81 0.35 4.87
N PHE A 36 -21.61 -0.71 4.80
CA PHE A 36 -21.12 -2.10 4.85
C PHE A 36 -20.36 -2.49 3.58
N GLU A 37 -20.98 -2.31 2.40
CA GLU A 37 -20.30 -2.65 1.13
C GLU A 37 -19.12 -1.70 0.88
N ALA A 38 -19.25 -0.41 1.20
CA ALA A 38 -18.15 0.52 1.03
C ALA A 38 -16.94 0.12 1.89
N LYS A 39 -17.14 -0.21 3.18
CA LYS A 39 -16.05 -0.68 4.05
C LYS A 39 -15.42 -1.96 3.53
N LYS A 40 -16.23 -2.90 3.05
CA LYS A 40 -15.73 -4.14 2.44
C LYS A 40 -14.84 -3.84 1.22
N ASN A 41 -15.30 -2.98 0.31
CA ASN A 41 -14.55 -2.53 -0.85
C ASN A 41 -13.23 -1.85 -0.46
N PHE A 42 -13.26 -1.01 0.58
CA PHE A 42 -12.06 -0.39 1.15
C PHE A 42 -11.08 -1.44 1.67
N ILE A 43 -11.54 -2.38 2.48
CA ILE A 43 -10.72 -3.43 3.08
C ILE A 43 -10.08 -4.31 2.00
N GLU A 44 -10.86 -4.78 1.03
CA GLU A 44 -10.38 -5.67 -0.03
C GLU A 44 -9.37 -4.99 -0.96
N SER A 45 -9.68 -3.78 -1.43
CA SER A 45 -8.76 -2.99 -2.26
C SER A 45 -7.50 -2.60 -1.50
N HIS A 46 -7.62 -2.18 -0.23
CA HIS A 46 -6.48 -1.81 0.59
C HIS A 46 -5.56 -3.01 0.88
N ALA A 47 -6.12 -4.20 1.12
CA ALA A 47 -5.33 -5.42 1.29
C ALA A 47 -4.55 -5.76 0.01
N ALA A 48 -5.20 -5.70 -1.15
CA ALA A 48 -4.55 -5.95 -2.43
C ALA A 48 -3.39 -4.95 -2.70
N TYR A 49 -3.64 -3.65 -2.55
CA TYR A 49 -2.61 -2.63 -2.77
C TYR A 49 -1.49 -2.65 -1.72
N SER A 50 -1.77 -3.09 -0.50
CA SER A 50 -0.75 -3.32 0.53
C SER A 50 0.23 -4.40 0.11
N LEU A 51 -0.27 -5.53 -0.42
CA LEU A 51 0.58 -6.59 -0.96
C LEU A 51 1.41 -6.13 -2.16
N VAL A 52 0.78 -5.40 -3.10
CA VAL A 52 1.51 -4.80 -4.24
C VAL A 52 2.60 -3.86 -3.76
N SER A 53 2.31 -3.00 -2.78
CA SER A 53 3.27 -2.05 -2.23
C SER A 53 4.43 -2.75 -1.55
N TYR A 54 4.17 -3.83 -0.82
CA TYR A 54 5.19 -4.67 -0.21
C TYR A 54 6.09 -5.35 -1.26
N PHE A 55 5.51 -6.12 -2.19
CA PHE A 55 6.29 -6.89 -3.15
C PHE A 55 7.09 -6.00 -4.10
N LEU A 56 6.48 -4.93 -4.62
CA LEU A 56 7.12 -4.04 -5.59
C LEU A 56 7.85 -2.87 -4.93
N GLN A 57 7.83 -2.75 -3.60
CA GLN A 57 8.41 -1.63 -2.87
C GLN A 57 7.95 -0.30 -3.44
N VAL A 58 6.63 -0.13 -3.60
CA VAL A 58 6.05 1.12 -4.07
C VAL A 58 6.22 2.17 -2.99
N LYS A 59 6.96 3.23 -3.29
CA LYS A 59 7.29 4.30 -2.34
C LYS A 59 6.39 5.51 -2.57
N ASP A 60 6.61 6.57 -1.81
CA ASP A 60 5.86 7.84 -1.95
C ASP A 60 4.33 7.63 -1.79
N ARG A 61 3.93 6.82 -0.79
CA ARG A 61 2.52 6.50 -0.49
C ARG A 61 1.94 7.50 0.52
N HIS A 62 1.66 8.71 0.05
CA HIS A 62 0.95 9.75 0.81
C HIS A 62 -0.49 9.92 0.29
N ASN A 63 -1.33 10.62 1.03
CA ASN A 63 -2.77 10.79 0.75
C ASN A 63 -3.09 11.49 -0.59
N GLY A 64 -2.10 12.09 -1.24
CA GLY A 64 -2.22 12.64 -2.60
C GLY A 64 -2.17 11.56 -3.69
N ASN A 65 -1.47 10.46 -3.42
CA ASN A 65 -1.29 9.32 -4.34
C ASN A 65 -2.27 8.16 -4.06
N LEU A 66 -3.19 8.39 -3.13
CA LEU A 66 -4.25 7.45 -2.76
C LEU A 66 -5.57 8.07 -3.16
N LEU A 67 -6.29 7.41 -4.06
CA LEU A 67 -7.63 7.79 -4.47
C LEU A 67 -8.66 6.93 -3.74
N LEU A 68 -9.85 7.49 -3.55
CA LEU A 68 -11.04 6.79 -3.12
C LEU A 68 -12.10 6.96 -4.20
N ASP A 69 -12.74 5.87 -4.62
CA ASP A 69 -13.82 5.91 -5.59
C ASP A 69 -15.22 6.04 -4.92
N ALA A 70 -16.26 6.15 -5.75
CA ALA A 70 -17.64 6.27 -5.31
C ALA A 70 -18.24 5.00 -4.68
N GLU A 71 -17.54 3.86 -4.72
CA GLU A 71 -17.96 2.59 -4.13
C GLU A 71 -17.15 2.23 -2.87
N GLY A 72 -16.15 3.04 -2.50
CA GLY A 72 -15.31 2.84 -1.32
C GLY A 72 -13.97 2.15 -1.60
N HIS A 73 -13.61 1.87 -2.86
CA HIS A 73 -12.31 1.29 -3.19
C HIS A 73 -11.18 2.29 -3.03
N LEU A 74 -10.11 1.87 -2.37
CA LEU A 74 -8.84 2.57 -2.31
C LEU A 74 -8.00 2.23 -3.54
N ILE A 75 -7.53 3.24 -4.28
CA ILE A 75 -6.77 3.08 -5.52
C ILE A 75 -5.43 3.80 -5.39
N HIS A 76 -4.33 3.08 -5.57
CA HIS A 76 -2.99 3.68 -5.58
C HIS A 76 -2.64 4.17 -6.99
N ILE A 77 -2.22 5.43 -7.10
CA ILE A 77 -1.71 6.04 -8.33
C ILE A 77 -0.23 6.43 -8.18
N ASP A 78 0.36 6.91 -9.29
CA ASP A 78 1.74 7.37 -9.38
C ASP A 78 2.78 6.33 -8.90
N TYR A 79 3.24 5.47 -9.80
CA TYR A 79 4.27 4.46 -9.49
C TYR A 79 5.69 4.96 -9.84
N GLY A 80 5.95 6.26 -9.75
CA GLY A 80 7.26 6.85 -10.09
C GLY A 80 8.43 6.27 -9.29
N TYR A 81 8.17 5.74 -8.09
CA TYR A 81 9.15 5.13 -7.20
C TYR A 81 8.75 3.70 -6.85
N LEU A 82 9.42 2.73 -7.49
CA LEU A 82 9.26 1.30 -7.22
C LEU A 82 10.62 0.60 -7.12
N LEU A 83 10.62 -0.57 -6.49
CA LEU A 83 11.77 -1.45 -6.31
C LEU A 83 12.94 -0.72 -5.62
N SER A 84 14.09 -0.59 -6.27
CA SER A 84 15.24 0.10 -5.68
C SER A 84 15.17 1.62 -5.81
N ASN A 85 14.25 2.17 -6.62
CA ASN A 85 14.12 3.63 -6.77
C ASN A 85 13.52 4.26 -5.52
N SER A 86 13.96 5.45 -5.13
CA SER A 86 13.41 6.19 -3.99
C SER A 86 13.44 7.69 -4.22
N PRO A 87 12.45 8.45 -3.70
CA PRO A 87 12.51 9.90 -3.74
C PRO A 87 13.73 10.39 -2.97
N GLY A 88 14.56 11.22 -3.62
CA GLY A 88 15.73 11.85 -3.02
C GLY A 88 16.93 10.92 -2.72
N ASN A 89 16.97 9.69 -3.23
CA ASN A 89 18.02 8.68 -2.93
C ASN A 89 18.20 8.36 -1.44
N ILE A 90 17.21 8.68 -0.59
CA ILE A 90 17.27 8.32 0.82
C ILE A 90 16.61 6.94 0.96
N ASN A 91 17.43 5.92 1.22
CA ASN A 91 16.97 4.59 1.61
C ASN A 91 16.45 4.62 3.05
N PHE A 92 15.33 5.32 3.27
CA PHE A 92 14.54 5.06 4.46
C PHE A 92 14.00 3.64 4.34
N GLU A 93 14.35 2.78 5.28
CA GLU A 93 13.71 1.48 5.45
C GLU A 93 12.23 1.77 5.78
N THR A 94 11.37 1.62 4.78
CA THR A 94 9.96 2.01 4.83
C THR A 94 9.14 0.93 5.52
N SER A 95 8.06 1.34 6.19
CA SER A 95 6.98 0.44 6.60
C SER A 95 6.62 -0.54 5.46
N PRO A 96 6.36 -1.84 5.75
CA PRO A 96 6.02 -2.83 4.71
C PRO A 96 4.91 -2.35 3.76
N PHE A 97 3.89 -1.72 4.33
CA PHE A 97 2.83 -0.99 3.63
C PHE A 97 2.20 0.06 4.57
N LYS A 98 1.37 0.95 4.01
CA LYS A 98 0.72 2.04 4.76
C LYS A 98 -0.49 1.49 5.52
N LEU A 99 -0.45 1.48 6.85
CA LEU A 99 -1.58 1.11 7.71
C LEU A 99 -1.64 2.07 8.90
N THR A 100 -2.16 3.28 8.65
CA THR A 100 -2.25 4.35 9.66
C THR A 100 -3.48 4.19 10.55
N GLN A 101 -3.51 4.87 11.70
CA GLN A 101 -4.66 4.87 12.60
C GLN A 101 -5.96 5.20 11.87
N GLU A 102 -5.94 6.18 10.98
CA GLU A 102 -7.15 6.57 10.27
C GLU A 102 -7.71 5.47 9.35
N PHE A 103 -6.84 4.59 8.82
CA PHE A 103 -7.28 3.44 8.01
C PHE A 103 -7.83 2.35 8.91
N LEU A 104 -7.24 2.15 10.09
CA LEU A 104 -7.80 1.27 11.11
C LEU A 104 -9.17 1.78 11.58
N ASP A 105 -9.34 3.08 11.73
CA ASP A 105 -10.61 3.69 12.13
C ASP A 105 -11.71 3.47 11.06
N VAL A 106 -11.38 3.47 9.76
CA VAL A 106 -12.32 3.07 8.69
C VAL A 106 -12.75 1.61 8.87
N MET A 107 -11.84 0.76 9.35
CA MET A 107 -12.09 -0.65 9.67
C MET A 107 -12.66 -0.85 11.08
N ASP A 108 -13.16 0.18 11.76
CA ASP A 108 -13.71 0.08 13.13
C ASP A 108 -12.68 -0.29 14.23
N GLY A 109 -11.39 -0.11 13.95
CA GLY A 109 -10.28 -0.26 14.90
C GLY A 109 -9.60 -1.64 14.91
N GLU A 110 -8.49 -1.74 15.64
CA GLU A 110 -7.59 -2.92 15.67
C GLU A 110 -8.20 -4.18 16.32
N THR A 111 -9.37 -4.07 16.95
CA THR A 111 -10.04 -5.20 17.62
C THR A 111 -11.32 -5.63 16.89
N SER A 112 -11.59 -5.06 15.72
CA SER A 112 -12.81 -5.31 14.96
C SER A 112 -12.70 -6.55 14.06
N ASP A 113 -13.86 -7.13 13.73
CA ASP A 113 -13.95 -8.20 12.72
C ASP A 113 -13.50 -7.71 11.33
N ASN A 114 -13.65 -6.41 11.04
CA ASN A 114 -13.23 -5.79 9.78
C ASN A 114 -11.70 -5.75 9.66
N TYR A 115 -10.99 -5.46 10.75
CA TYR A 115 -9.53 -5.52 10.77
C TYR A 115 -9.04 -6.97 10.68
N GLU A 116 -9.67 -7.91 11.39
CA GLU A 116 -9.35 -9.34 11.25
C GLU A 116 -9.61 -9.87 9.83
N TYR A 117 -10.64 -9.35 9.16
CA TYR A 117 -10.87 -9.63 7.74
C TYR A 117 -9.73 -9.12 6.87
N PHE A 118 -9.28 -7.88 7.07
CA PHE A 118 -8.10 -7.33 6.39
C PHE A 118 -6.85 -8.20 6.60
N ARG A 119 -6.54 -8.59 7.86
CA ARG A 119 -5.39 -9.47 8.18
C ARG A 119 -5.48 -10.79 7.43
N THR A 120 -6.67 -11.39 7.40
CA THR A 120 -6.92 -12.64 6.68
C THR A 120 -6.66 -12.49 5.18
N LEU A 121 -7.09 -11.38 4.58
CA LEU A 121 -6.83 -11.09 3.17
C LEU A 121 -5.34 -10.90 2.87
N ILE A 122 -4.60 -10.20 3.74
CA ILE A 122 -3.14 -10.05 3.60
C ILE A 122 -2.46 -11.42 3.62
N ILE A 123 -2.78 -12.29 4.60
CA ILE A 123 -2.18 -13.62 4.71
C ILE A 123 -2.50 -14.46 3.46
N ARG A 124 -3.78 -14.56 3.10
CA ARG A 124 -4.21 -15.36 1.95
C ARG A 124 -3.65 -14.84 0.64
N GLY A 125 -3.70 -13.53 0.42
CA GLY A 125 -3.19 -12.89 -0.79
C GLY A 125 -1.68 -13.02 -0.91
N PHE A 126 -0.93 -12.92 0.20
CA PHE A 126 0.51 -13.16 0.21
C PHE A 126 0.84 -14.60 -0.18
N LEU A 127 0.21 -15.58 0.49
CA LEU A 127 0.44 -17.00 0.20
C LEU A 127 0.09 -17.36 -1.25
N GLU A 128 -0.95 -16.74 -1.81
CA GLU A 128 -1.27 -16.93 -3.23
C GLU A 128 -0.22 -16.29 -4.13
N ALA A 129 0.18 -15.03 -3.89
CA ALA A 129 1.22 -14.35 -4.66
C ALA A 129 2.55 -15.14 -4.63
N ARG A 130 2.88 -15.74 -3.48
CA ARG A 130 4.05 -16.60 -3.29
C ARG A 130 4.08 -17.80 -4.23
N LYS A 131 2.94 -18.40 -4.56
CA LYS A 131 2.87 -19.52 -5.54
C LYS A 131 3.23 -19.09 -6.96
N HIS A 132 3.10 -17.79 -7.28
CA HIS A 132 3.39 -17.22 -8.58
C HIS A 132 4.68 -16.39 -8.60
N ALA A 133 5.50 -16.47 -7.55
CA ALA A 133 6.70 -15.64 -7.37
C ALA A 133 7.65 -15.70 -8.57
N ASP A 134 7.97 -16.89 -9.08
CA ASP A 134 8.88 -17.06 -10.22
C ASP A 134 8.38 -16.34 -11.48
N ARG A 135 7.06 -16.34 -11.72
CA ARG A 135 6.47 -15.64 -12.87
C ARG A 135 6.57 -14.13 -12.70
N ILE A 136 6.30 -13.61 -11.51
CA ILE A 136 6.39 -12.18 -11.22
C ILE A 136 7.85 -11.71 -11.33
N ILE A 137 8.79 -12.47 -10.76
CA ILE A 137 10.23 -12.17 -10.82
C ILE A 137 10.70 -12.18 -12.27
N LEU A 138 10.29 -13.18 -13.08
CA LEU A 138 10.63 -13.25 -14.50
C LEU A 138 10.13 -12.03 -15.27
N LEU A 139 8.91 -11.56 -15.02
CA LEU A 139 8.39 -10.35 -15.67
C LEU A 139 9.25 -9.12 -15.34
N VAL A 140 9.69 -8.98 -14.08
CA VAL A 140 10.58 -7.88 -13.66
C VAL A 140 11.98 -8.05 -14.28
N GLU A 141 12.49 -9.28 -14.36
CA GLU A 141 13.78 -9.59 -14.99
C GLU A 141 13.78 -9.23 -16.48
N MET A 142 12.68 -9.50 -17.19
CA MET A 142 12.54 -9.13 -18.60
C MET A 142 12.62 -7.61 -18.82
N MET A 143 12.22 -6.80 -17.83
CA MET A 143 12.34 -5.34 -17.89
C MET A 143 13.79 -4.85 -17.88
N LEU A 144 14.78 -5.67 -17.48
CA LEU A 144 16.20 -5.31 -17.52
C LEU A 144 16.72 -5.06 -18.94
N SER A 145 16.07 -5.65 -19.94
CA SER A 145 16.39 -5.42 -21.35
C SER A 145 16.00 -4.02 -21.84
N ALA A 146 15.13 -3.32 -21.09
CA ALA A 146 14.73 -1.95 -21.40
C ALA A 146 15.78 -0.94 -20.92
N THR A 147 16.05 0.06 -21.75
CA THR A 147 17.10 1.05 -21.50
C THR A 147 16.79 1.90 -20.25
N LYS A 148 17.65 1.80 -19.22
CA LYS A 148 17.75 2.72 -18.06
C LYS A 148 16.43 3.00 -17.31
N MET A 149 15.77 1.96 -16.83
CA MET A 149 14.63 2.10 -15.92
C MET A 149 15.09 2.51 -14.50
N PRO A 150 14.58 3.61 -13.92
CA PRO A 150 14.98 4.07 -12.58
C PRO A 150 14.78 3.05 -11.45
N CYS A 151 13.83 2.11 -11.61
CA CYS A 151 13.52 1.06 -10.63
C CYS A 151 14.66 0.05 -10.39
N PHE A 152 15.73 0.09 -11.19
CA PHE A 152 16.95 -0.70 -11.01
C PHE A 152 18.16 0.15 -10.58
N SER A 153 17.93 1.35 -10.04
CA SER A 153 18.98 2.27 -9.55
C SER A 153 19.97 1.64 -8.55
N GLY A 154 19.54 0.66 -7.75
CA GLY A 154 20.38 -0.07 -6.79
C GLY A 154 21.20 -1.20 -7.41
N GLY A 155 21.08 -1.41 -8.72
CA GLY A 155 21.70 -2.52 -9.44
C GLY A 155 20.69 -3.62 -9.80
N PRO A 156 20.64 -4.07 -11.07
CA PRO A 156 19.72 -5.13 -11.52
C PRO A 156 19.66 -6.37 -10.62
N GLN A 157 20.83 -6.92 -10.30
CA GLN A 157 20.95 -8.14 -9.51
C GLN A 157 20.41 -7.94 -8.09
N TYR A 158 20.85 -6.87 -7.42
CA TYR A 158 20.38 -6.51 -6.08
C TYR A 158 18.85 -6.33 -6.06
N THR A 159 18.27 -5.64 -7.04
CA THR A 159 16.83 -5.43 -7.12
C THR A 159 16.07 -6.75 -7.27
N LEU A 160 16.55 -7.66 -8.12
CA LEU A 160 15.92 -8.98 -8.32
C LEU A 160 16.06 -9.88 -7.08
N ASP A 161 17.22 -9.88 -6.43
CA ASP A 161 17.45 -10.67 -5.22
C ASP A 161 16.56 -10.17 -4.08
N ALA A 162 16.50 -8.84 -3.87
CA ALA A 162 15.61 -8.24 -2.90
C ALA A 162 14.13 -8.55 -3.19
N LEU A 163 13.72 -8.54 -4.48
CA LEU A 163 12.36 -8.94 -4.88
C LEU A 163 12.08 -10.40 -4.54
N ARG A 164 13.02 -11.31 -4.84
CA ARG A 164 12.90 -12.73 -4.54
C ARG A 164 12.81 -12.98 -3.04
N GLU A 165 13.62 -12.31 -2.23
CA GLU A 165 13.62 -12.43 -0.76
C GLU A 165 12.24 -12.09 -0.16
N ARG A 166 11.57 -11.05 -0.69
CA ARG A 166 10.23 -10.64 -0.21
C ARG A 166 9.16 -11.70 -0.41
N PHE A 167 9.31 -12.62 -1.36
CA PHE A 167 8.35 -13.72 -1.54
C PHE A 167 8.51 -14.85 -0.51
N MET A 168 9.59 -14.85 0.28
CA MET A 168 9.82 -15.84 1.34
C MET A 168 9.72 -17.30 0.88
N ILE A 169 10.11 -17.57 -0.38
CA ILE A 169 9.90 -18.87 -1.05
C ILE A 169 10.52 -20.04 -0.27
N GLY A 170 11.66 -19.81 0.38
CA GLY A 170 12.39 -20.83 1.14
C GLY A 170 11.86 -21.14 2.55
N LEU A 171 10.88 -20.37 3.06
CA LEU A 171 10.36 -20.58 4.42
C LEU A 171 9.23 -21.64 4.44
N PRO A 172 9.12 -22.50 5.46
CA PRO A 172 7.91 -23.27 5.70
C PRO A 172 6.67 -22.36 5.75
N GLU A 173 5.49 -22.88 5.41
CA GLU A 173 4.25 -22.08 5.36
C GLU A 173 3.94 -21.44 6.72
N ASP A 174 4.03 -22.20 7.82
CA ASP A 174 3.78 -21.68 9.18
C ASP A 174 4.71 -20.52 9.54
N THR A 175 6.01 -20.66 9.29
CA THR A 175 6.99 -19.59 9.52
C THR A 175 6.75 -18.40 8.60
N CYS A 176 6.29 -18.62 7.37
CA CYS A 176 5.91 -17.54 6.46
C CYS A 176 4.70 -16.77 6.99
N ILE A 177 3.69 -17.46 7.55
CA ILE A 177 2.52 -16.83 8.17
C ILE A 177 2.94 -15.99 9.37
N GLU A 178 3.81 -16.50 10.25
CA GLU A 178 4.38 -15.72 11.37
C GLU A 178 5.03 -14.43 10.87
N ARG A 179 5.86 -14.52 9.82
CA ARG A 179 6.49 -13.32 9.22
C ARG A 179 5.48 -12.36 8.59
N ILE A 180 4.40 -12.86 7.98
CA ILE A 180 3.35 -11.99 7.43
C ILE A 180 2.64 -11.24 8.57
N VAL A 181 2.40 -11.90 9.71
CA VAL A 181 1.82 -11.25 10.90
C VAL A 181 2.76 -10.16 11.41
N ASP A 182 4.06 -10.43 11.52
CA ASP A 182 5.05 -9.42 11.92
C ASP A 182 5.05 -8.19 10.97
N LEU A 183 4.87 -8.41 9.65
CA LEU A 183 4.77 -7.32 8.68
C LEU A 183 3.53 -6.46 8.94
N ILE A 184 2.38 -7.07 9.25
CA ILE A 184 1.16 -6.34 9.58
C ILE A 184 1.37 -5.51 10.85
N GLU A 185 1.90 -6.13 11.91
CA GLU A 185 2.13 -5.47 13.21
C GLU A 185 3.13 -4.31 13.08
N THR A 186 4.20 -4.50 12.29
CA THR A 186 5.18 -3.45 12.02
C THR A 186 4.59 -2.29 11.20
N SER A 187 3.57 -2.57 10.37
CA SER A 187 2.88 -1.59 9.55
C SER A 187 1.88 -0.74 10.33
N VAL A 188 1.26 -1.30 11.37
CA VAL A 188 0.29 -0.60 12.23
C VAL A 188 0.93 0.63 12.85
N ASN A 189 0.37 1.80 12.54
CA ASN A 189 0.80 3.08 13.11
C ASN A 189 2.30 3.34 13.00
N ASN A 190 2.93 2.83 11.93
CA ASN A 190 4.37 2.95 11.77
C ASN A 190 4.80 4.42 11.82
N PHE A 191 5.65 4.73 12.80
CA PHE A 191 6.11 6.10 13.06
C PHE A 191 6.68 6.78 11.81
N ARG A 192 7.38 6.04 10.93
CA ARG A 192 7.96 6.59 9.70
C ARG A 192 6.90 6.97 8.68
N THR A 193 5.83 6.18 8.55
CA THR A 193 4.69 6.50 7.69
C THR A 193 4.02 7.79 8.14
N VAL A 194 3.80 7.95 9.45
CA VAL A 194 3.22 9.16 10.04
C VAL A 194 4.16 10.37 9.84
N GLN A 195 5.46 10.20 10.05
CA GLN A 195 6.44 11.25 9.78
C GLN A 195 6.49 11.64 8.31
N TYR A 196 6.33 10.69 7.40
CA TYR A 196 6.33 10.96 5.97
C TYR A 196 5.10 11.77 5.54
N ASP A 197 3.91 11.43 6.05
CA ASP A 197 2.71 12.23 5.82
C ASP A 197 2.88 13.65 6.38
N ASN A 198 3.49 13.80 7.58
CA ASN A 198 3.82 15.11 8.14
C ASN A 198 4.81 15.91 7.27
N PHE A 199 5.83 15.25 6.71
CA PHE A 199 6.77 15.88 5.79
C PHE A 199 6.04 16.39 4.54
N GLN A 200 5.16 15.57 3.96
CA GLN A 200 4.34 15.94 2.81
C GLN A 200 3.35 17.07 3.13
N ARG A 201 2.80 17.08 4.35
CA ARG A 201 1.96 18.17 4.84
C ARG A 201 2.72 19.49 4.93
N ILE A 202 3.94 19.47 5.45
CA ILE A 202 4.76 20.68 5.63
C ILE A 202 5.29 21.21 4.29
N THR A 203 5.75 20.32 3.41
CA THR A 203 6.43 20.72 2.16
C THR A 203 5.45 20.99 1.02
N ASN A 204 4.40 20.16 0.91
CA ASN A 204 3.48 20.17 -0.24
C ASN A 204 2.03 20.47 0.15
N GLY A 205 1.72 20.64 1.44
CA GLY A 205 0.37 20.94 1.91
C GLY A 205 -0.61 19.76 1.76
N ILE A 206 -0.10 18.53 1.75
CA ILE A 206 -0.90 17.29 1.62
C ILE A 206 -1.36 16.82 3.01
N LEU A 207 -2.67 16.69 3.23
CA LEU A 207 -3.29 16.23 4.49
C LEU A 207 -3.44 14.71 4.54
#